data_AF-A0A7W1I4L1-F1
#
_entry.id   AF-A0A7W1I4L1-F1
#
_cell.length_a   1.000
_cell.length_b   1.000
_cell.length_c   1.000
_cell.angle_alpha   90.00
_cell.angle_beta   90.00
_cell.angle_gamma   90.00
#
_symmetry.space_group_name_H-M   'P 1'
#
loop_
_entity.id
_entity.type
_entity.pdbx_description
1 polymer ?
#
loop_
_entity_poly.entity_id
_entity_poly.type
_entity_poly.pdbx_seq_one_letter_code
_entity_poly.pdbx_strand_id
1 'polypeptide(L)'
;MRTRCLSIHAGYRCRHSGACCHASWDIEVEPHILDAVATRRVIAVSSTPTPFAPGLEDPATMSLARTTEGWCGFRHHQRCSLQRAGGEEMLPSACRHFPRVFLRDGRGTMVTLSHYCPTAAALLLADGRPLTVVDAAPPLALSEPVEGLDARDALPPLVRPGLLADLQGYAAWEEAALAEFATAPSVDVALDRIAAATEQIRQWTPQHGRLVIAVSSAFATASTSNRSGDDGLSEGFGAVREVTGPHPLLDVDADFANDWTTLHSHSADVLRRPIANYMAACTFGNWTAYRGQGLRTVLAWLRGCYDVLRVQLMRHARAAGGINREVMIESFRMSDFIIVHTVPSLEFGRTAAVFEHVAPTLRPRL
;
A
#
# COMPACT_ATOMS: atom_id res chain seq x y z
N MET A 1 -21.02 2.75 9.69
CA MET A 1 -20.51 2.10 8.46
C MET A 1 -19.44 1.10 8.89
N ARG A 2 -19.35 -0.09 8.28
CA ARG A 2 -18.31 -1.08 8.67
C ARG A 2 -16.96 -0.70 8.05
N THR A 3 -15.90 -0.85 8.84
CA THR A 3 -14.51 -0.76 8.36
C THR A 3 -14.01 -2.15 8.06
N ARG A 4 -13.45 -2.38 6.86
CA ARG A 4 -12.93 -3.68 6.42
C ARG A 4 -11.42 -3.61 6.19
N CYS A 5 -10.72 -4.71 6.44
CA CYS A 5 -9.27 -4.83 6.24
C CYS A 5 -8.90 -6.22 5.73
N LEU A 6 -7.65 -6.41 5.34
CA LEU A 6 -7.10 -7.74 5.13
C LEU A 6 -6.85 -8.44 6.47
N SER A 7 -7.16 -9.73 6.56
CA SER A 7 -6.94 -10.58 7.75
C SER A 7 -5.48 -10.61 8.24
N ILE A 8 -4.52 -10.40 7.34
CA ILE A 8 -3.10 -10.22 7.70
C ILE A 8 -2.85 -8.91 8.48
N HIS A 9 -3.68 -7.89 8.30
CA HIS A 9 -3.60 -6.60 9.00
C HIS A 9 -4.50 -6.52 10.23
N ALA A 10 -5.50 -7.39 10.36
CA ALA A 10 -6.51 -7.32 11.45
C ALA A 10 -5.91 -7.30 12.87
N GLY A 11 -4.71 -7.86 13.06
CA GLY A 11 -3.99 -7.86 14.33
C GLY A 11 -3.08 -6.64 14.56
N TYR A 12 -3.09 -5.64 13.69
CA TYR A 12 -2.17 -4.51 13.76
C TYR A 12 -2.36 -3.71 15.05
N ARG A 13 -1.23 -3.49 15.73
CA ARG A 13 -1.07 -2.56 16.85
C ARG A 13 0.31 -1.95 16.73
N CYS A 14 0.43 -0.65 16.93
CA CYS A 14 1.73 0.02 16.95
C CYS A 14 2.66 -0.67 17.98
N ARG A 15 3.84 -1.11 17.54
CA ARG A 15 4.90 -1.69 18.39
C ARG A 15 6.08 -0.74 18.60
N HIS A 16 5.88 0.55 18.34
CA HIS A 16 6.85 1.60 18.65
C HIS A 16 8.20 1.41 17.93
N SER A 17 8.14 0.84 16.72
CA SER A 17 9.33 0.64 15.87
C SER A 17 10.03 1.95 15.48
N GLY A 18 9.42 3.11 15.76
CA GLY A 18 10.10 4.40 15.74
C GLY A 18 10.13 5.12 14.39
N ALA A 19 9.73 4.47 13.29
CA ALA A 19 9.78 5.07 11.95
C ALA A 19 9.03 6.41 11.86
N CYS A 20 7.76 6.48 12.28
CA CYS A 20 7.04 7.77 12.33
C CYS A 20 7.57 8.72 13.40
N CYS A 21 8.13 8.20 14.49
CA CYS A 21 8.71 9.02 15.57
C CYS A 21 10.06 9.66 15.20
N HIS A 22 10.70 9.20 14.13
CA HIS A 22 11.97 9.70 13.59
C HIS A 22 11.80 10.32 12.19
N ALA A 23 10.62 10.20 11.59
CA ALA A 23 10.34 10.82 10.31
C ALA A 23 10.52 12.34 10.39
N SER A 24 11.08 12.96 9.36
CA SER A 24 11.46 14.38 9.35
C SER A 24 10.29 15.34 9.07
N TRP A 25 9.06 14.84 8.94
CA TRP A 25 7.87 15.68 8.79
C TRP A 25 7.35 16.15 10.14
N ASP A 26 6.63 17.26 10.11
CA ASP A 26 5.97 17.82 11.28
C ASP A 26 4.73 17.01 11.66
N ILE A 27 4.51 16.90 12.98
CA ILE A 27 3.34 16.25 13.54
C ILE A 27 2.60 17.33 14.32
N GLU A 28 1.69 18.01 13.63
CA GLU A 28 0.80 18.99 14.23
C GLU A 28 0.00 18.35 15.38
N VAL A 29 -0.28 19.15 16.41
CA VAL A 29 -0.88 18.74 17.66
C VAL A 29 -2.19 19.48 17.88
N GLU A 30 -3.26 18.73 18.09
CA GLU A 30 -4.59 19.28 18.34
C GLU A 30 -4.70 19.91 19.74
N PRO A 31 -5.60 20.91 19.91
CA PRO A 31 -5.74 21.64 21.18
C PRO A 31 -5.99 20.79 22.42
N HIS A 32 -6.70 19.67 22.31
CA HIS A 32 -6.99 18.80 23.47
C HIS A 32 -5.74 18.09 23.99
N ILE A 33 -4.74 17.85 23.14
CA ILE A 33 -3.46 17.26 23.53
C ILE A 33 -2.61 18.31 24.24
N LEU A 34 -2.59 19.55 23.73
CA LEU A 34 -1.93 20.68 24.38
C LEU A 34 -2.50 20.90 25.80
N ASP A 35 -3.83 20.90 25.94
CA ASP A 35 -4.51 20.98 27.23
C ASP A 35 -4.14 19.82 28.17
N ALA A 36 -4.13 18.58 27.65
CA ALA A 36 -3.79 17.42 28.45
C ALA A 36 -2.35 17.46 29.00
N VAL A 37 -1.41 18.04 28.25
CA VAL A 37 -0.03 18.26 28.72
C VAL A 37 0.06 19.45 29.68
N ALA A 38 -0.61 20.56 29.39
CA ALA A 38 -0.64 21.74 30.26
C ALA A 38 -1.23 21.42 31.65
N THR A 39 -2.26 20.58 31.69
CA THR A 39 -2.91 20.08 32.91
C THR A 39 -2.19 18.87 33.54
N ARG A 40 -1.02 18.47 33.01
CA ARG A 40 -0.21 17.33 33.46
C ARG A 40 -0.93 15.97 33.46
N ARG A 41 -2.02 15.84 32.70
CA ARG A 41 -2.67 14.54 32.43
C ARG A 41 -1.80 13.65 31.55
N VAL A 42 -0.94 14.26 30.72
CA VAL A 42 0.12 13.58 29.97
C VAL A 42 1.46 14.23 30.23
N ILE A 43 2.50 13.40 30.31
CA ILE A 43 3.87 13.83 30.57
C ILE A 43 4.75 13.34 29.42
N ALA A 44 5.52 14.26 28.81
CA ALA A 44 6.58 13.92 27.86
C ALA A 44 7.67 13.12 28.58
N VAL A 45 8.23 12.10 27.92
CA VAL A 45 9.07 11.10 28.60
C VAL A 45 10.54 11.25 28.29
N SER A 46 10.89 11.88 27.17
CA SER A 46 12.27 12.25 26.88
C SER A 46 12.55 13.68 27.34
N SER A 47 13.84 13.97 27.54
CA SER A 47 14.36 15.24 28.00
C SER A 47 14.32 16.32 26.90
N THR A 48 13.16 16.54 26.28
CA THR A 48 12.96 17.74 25.49
C THR A 48 12.68 18.91 26.45
N PRO A 49 13.35 20.08 26.30
CA PRO A 49 13.10 21.23 27.16
C PRO A 49 11.64 21.70 27.14
N THR A 50 10.99 21.54 25.98
CA THR A 50 9.56 21.74 25.76
C THR A 50 8.98 20.53 25.04
N PRO A 51 7.75 20.10 25.35
CA PRO A 51 7.08 18.98 24.68
C PRO A 51 6.59 19.31 23.27
N PHE A 52 6.50 20.60 22.95
CA PHE A 52 6.00 21.12 21.69
C PHE A 52 6.93 22.21 21.14
N ALA A 53 6.87 22.42 19.82
CA ALA A 53 7.53 23.48 19.09
C ALA A 53 6.53 24.13 18.10
N PRO A 54 6.73 25.37 17.65
CA PRO A 54 5.94 25.94 16.55
C PRO A 54 6.03 25.06 15.30
N GLY A 55 4.97 25.01 14.51
CA GLY A 55 4.95 24.30 13.23
C GLY A 55 5.94 24.88 12.22
N LEU A 56 6.52 24.01 11.39
CA LEU A 56 7.44 24.38 10.30
C LEU A 56 6.72 25.08 9.16
N GLU A 57 5.51 24.62 8.81
CA GLU A 57 4.71 25.19 7.71
C GLU A 57 3.87 26.38 8.15
N ASP A 58 3.28 26.30 9.35
CA ASP A 58 2.53 27.38 9.98
C ASP A 58 3.02 27.60 11.43
N PRO A 59 3.75 28.69 11.71
CA PRO A 59 4.20 29.01 13.06
C PRO A 59 3.07 29.26 14.07
N ALA A 60 1.81 29.42 13.61
CA ALA A 60 0.65 29.55 14.47
C ALA A 60 0.16 28.19 15.03
N THR A 61 0.56 27.08 14.41
CA THR A 61 0.27 25.73 14.90
C THR A 61 1.39 25.21 15.80
N MET A 62 1.10 24.15 16.55
CA MET A 62 2.07 23.49 17.42
C MET A 62 2.34 22.09 16.92
N SER A 63 3.61 21.71 16.86
CA SER A 63 4.09 20.38 16.49
C SER A 63 4.70 19.67 17.70
N LEU A 64 4.72 18.32 17.66
CA LEU A 64 5.46 17.54 18.66
C LEU A 64 6.95 17.87 18.60
N ALA A 65 7.55 18.27 19.74
CA ALA A 65 8.97 18.53 19.80
C ALA A 65 9.78 17.24 19.64
N ARG A 66 11.02 17.39 19.15
CA ARG A 66 11.98 16.31 18.95
C ARG A 66 13.22 16.50 19.81
N THR A 67 13.87 15.40 20.18
CA THR A 67 15.21 15.43 20.80
C THR A 67 16.26 15.82 19.77
N THR A 68 17.47 16.11 20.23
CA THR A 68 18.65 16.35 19.38
C THR A 68 18.96 15.20 18.42
N GLU A 69 18.58 13.98 18.79
CA GLU A 69 18.71 12.77 17.97
C GLU A 69 17.47 12.52 17.08
N GLY A 70 16.55 13.48 16.97
CA GLY A 70 15.38 13.43 16.08
C GLY A 70 14.15 12.69 16.61
N TRP A 71 14.19 12.19 17.85
CA TRP A 71 13.08 11.42 18.43
C TRP A 71 11.96 12.30 18.96
N CYS A 72 10.71 11.95 18.66
CA CYS A 72 9.54 12.54 19.32
C CYS A 72 9.63 12.54 20.86
N GLY A 73 9.31 13.68 21.49
CA GLY A 73 9.30 13.94 22.95
C GLY A 73 8.48 12.97 23.81
N PHE A 74 7.51 12.30 23.18
CA PHE A 74 6.57 11.39 23.84
C PHE A 74 6.93 9.91 23.62
N ARG A 75 8.00 9.61 22.87
CA ARG A 75 8.44 8.24 22.62
C ARG A 75 8.93 7.58 23.90
N HIS A 76 8.50 6.34 24.10
CA HIS A 76 8.97 5.45 25.17
C HIS A 76 9.20 4.04 24.61
N HIS A 77 9.95 3.20 25.33
CA HIS A 77 10.37 1.87 24.85
C HIS A 77 9.23 0.91 24.50
N GLN A 78 8.11 0.99 25.21
CA GLN A 78 6.97 0.06 25.02
C GLN A 78 5.70 0.72 24.49
N ARG A 79 5.48 2.01 24.81
CA ARG A 79 4.31 2.76 24.34
C ARG A 79 4.48 4.27 24.41
N CYS A 80 4.16 5.01 23.35
CA CYS A 80 4.14 6.48 23.38
C CYS A 80 3.28 6.98 24.56
N SER A 81 3.74 7.99 25.32
CA SER A 81 3.03 8.42 26.53
C SER A 81 1.66 9.01 26.26
N LEU A 82 1.46 9.63 25.09
CA LEU A 82 0.14 10.05 24.60
C LEU A 82 -0.81 8.85 24.50
N GLN A 83 -0.41 7.82 23.75
CA GLN A 83 -1.21 6.61 23.58
C GLN A 83 -1.42 5.84 24.90
N ARG A 84 -0.45 5.90 25.81
CA ARG A 84 -0.58 5.31 27.15
C ARG A 84 -1.64 6.04 27.98
N ALA A 85 -1.73 7.36 27.86
CA ALA A 85 -2.63 8.17 28.67
C ALA A 85 -4.09 8.13 28.20
N GLY A 86 -4.35 8.04 26.88
CA GLY A 86 -5.72 8.09 26.37
C GLY A 86 -5.99 7.27 25.11
N GLY A 87 -5.17 6.24 24.83
CA GLY A 87 -5.38 5.38 23.66
C GLY A 87 -5.16 6.11 22.34
N GLU A 88 -5.83 5.65 21.27
CA GLU A 88 -5.68 6.24 19.92
C GLU A 88 -6.24 7.67 19.83
N GLU A 89 -7.19 8.05 20.68
CA GLU A 89 -7.80 9.39 20.66
C GLU A 89 -6.89 10.48 21.24
N MET A 90 -5.88 10.08 22.02
CA MET A 90 -4.84 10.96 22.55
C MET A 90 -3.64 11.09 21.61
N LEU A 91 -3.61 10.34 20.51
CA LEU A 91 -2.61 10.52 19.47
C LEU A 91 -3.00 11.70 18.57
N PRO A 92 -2.03 12.52 18.11
CA PRO A 92 -2.32 13.50 17.09
C PRO A 92 -2.78 12.83 15.79
N SER A 93 -3.55 13.54 14.96
CA SER A 93 -4.17 12.96 13.77
C SER A 93 -3.17 12.20 12.91
N ALA A 94 -2.01 12.78 12.60
CA ALA A 94 -0.98 12.11 11.81
C ALA A 94 -0.48 10.80 12.45
N CYS A 95 -0.32 10.77 13.79
CA CYS A 95 0.08 9.58 14.53
C CYS A 95 -1.04 8.53 14.64
N ARG A 96 -2.29 8.99 14.72
CA ARG A 96 -3.48 8.14 14.77
C ARG A 96 -3.75 7.51 13.41
N HIS A 97 -3.53 8.23 12.32
CA HIS A 97 -3.72 7.74 10.97
C HIS A 97 -2.56 6.86 10.54
N PHE A 98 -1.30 7.27 10.68
CA PHE A 98 -0.18 6.42 10.27
C PHE A 98 -0.12 5.10 11.08
N PRO A 99 0.02 3.92 10.44
CA PRO A 99 0.27 3.67 9.02
C PRO A 99 -0.98 3.24 8.23
N ARG A 100 -2.18 3.57 8.70
CA ARG A 100 -3.44 3.21 8.05
C ARG A 100 -3.62 4.02 6.77
N VAL A 101 -3.97 3.33 5.69
CA VAL A 101 -4.32 3.94 4.40
C VAL A 101 -5.79 3.64 4.15
N PHE A 102 -6.62 4.68 4.22
CA PHE A 102 -8.06 4.57 4.13
C PHE A 102 -8.58 4.88 2.73
N LEU A 103 -9.55 4.09 2.28
CA LEU A 103 -10.46 4.42 1.19
C LEU A 103 -11.89 4.39 1.74
N ARG A 104 -12.67 5.44 1.47
CA ARG A 104 -14.09 5.52 1.80
C ARG A 104 -14.88 5.59 0.52
N ASP A 105 -15.77 4.64 0.26
CA ASP A 105 -16.68 4.70 -0.89
C ASP A 105 -18.06 4.13 -0.52
N GLY A 106 -18.95 3.98 -1.51
CA GLY A 106 -20.30 3.43 -1.27
C GLY A 106 -20.34 2.01 -0.70
N ARG A 107 -19.21 1.27 -0.67
CA ARG A 107 -19.08 -0.07 -0.06
C ARG A 107 -18.75 -0.01 1.43
N GLY A 108 -18.31 1.12 1.96
CA GLY A 108 -17.84 1.27 3.33
C GLY A 108 -16.47 1.93 3.43
N THR A 109 -15.82 1.71 4.57
CA THR A 109 -14.43 2.11 4.79
C THR A 109 -13.54 0.89 4.61
N MET A 110 -12.55 0.98 3.72
CA MET A 110 -11.48 -0.01 3.58
C MET A 110 -10.22 0.56 4.19
N VAL A 111 -9.50 -0.25 4.96
CA VAL A 111 -8.20 0.11 5.53
C VAL A 111 -7.17 -0.95 5.20
N THR A 112 -6.11 -0.51 4.53
CA THR A 112 -4.83 -1.23 4.41
C THR A 112 -3.78 -0.53 5.27
N LEU A 113 -2.56 -1.03 5.27
CA LEU A 113 -1.44 -0.43 6.00
C LEU A 113 -0.32 -0.07 5.04
N SER A 114 0.25 1.11 5.22
CA SER A 114 1.55 1.49 4.70
C SER A 114 2.63 0.61 5.35
N HIS A 115 3.28 -0.21 4.52
CA HIS A 115 4.39 -1.05 4.97
C HIS A 115 5.68 -0.26 5.17
N TYR A 116 5.70 1.06 4.94
CA TYR A 116 6.77 1.93 5.43
C TYR A 116 6.93 1.85 6.95
N CYS A 117 5.86 1.52 7.69
CA CYS A 117 5.96 1.15 9.08
C CYS A 117 6.54 -0.27 9.23
N PRO A 118 7.71 -0.45 9.88
CA PRO A 118 8.29 -1.79 10.09
C PRO A 118 7.35 -2.76 10.82
N THR A 119 6.51 -2.23 11.73
CA THR A 119 5.51 -3.04 12.43
C THR A 119 4.44 -3.59 11.47
N ALA A 120 4.02 -2.78 10.49
CA ALA A 120 3.07 -3.22 9.46
C ALA A 120 3.73 -4.17 8.46
N ALA A 121 4.95 -3.85 7.99
CA ALA A 121 5.72 -4.74 7.10
C ALA A 121 5.94 -6.14 7.70
N ALA A 122 6.24 -6.21 9.01
CA ALA A 122 6.40 -7.48 9.70
C ALA A 122 5.13 -8.36 9.69
N LEU A 123 3.92 -7.79 9.51
CA LEU A 123 2.69 -8.57 9.39
C LEU A 123 2.59 -9.31 8.05
N LEU A 124 3.29 -8.84 7.01
CA LEU A 124 3.37 -9.53 5.71
C LEU A 124 4.08 -10.88 5.82
N LEU A 125 4.93 -11.03 6.84
CA LEU A 125 5.69 -12.25 7.14
C LEU A 125 4.94 -13.21 8.07
N ALA A 126 3.71 -12.89 8.48
CA ALA A 126 2.96 -13.74 9.39
C ALA A 126 2.44 -14.99 8.65
N ASP A 127 2.96 -16.16 9.02
CA ASP A 127 2.58 -17.43 8.41
C ASP A 127 1.20 -17.93 8.83
N GLY A 128 0.60 -18.75 7.97
CA GLY A 128 -0.55 -19.60 8.30
C GLY A 128 -1.92 -18.93 8.30
N ARG A 129 -2.03 -17.59 8.17
CA ARG A 129 -3.34 -16.93 8.06
C ARG A 129 -3.84 -16.96 6.62
N PRO A 130 -5.11 -17.34 6.39
CA PRO A 130 -5.72 -17.21 5.06
C PRO A 130 -5.76 -15.74 4.66
N LEU A 131 -5.56 -15.44 3.37
CA LEU A 131 -5.67 -14.07 2.86
C LEU A 131 -7.14 -13.83 2.50
N THR A 132 -7.83 -13.07 3.35
CA THR A 132 -9.27 -12.77 3.25
C THR A 132 -9.57 -11.35 3.70
N VAL A 133 -10.69 -10.78 3.26
CA VAL A 133 -11.23 -9.51 3.76
C VAL A 133 -12.09 -9.77 5.00
N VAL A 134 -11.84 -9.03 6.08
CA VAL A 134 -12.53 -9.16 7.37
C VAL A 134 -12.94 -7.79 7.90
N ASP A 135 -13.90 -7.76 8.83
CA ASP A 135 -14.22 -6.54 9.57
C ASP A 135 -13.02 -6.13 10.45
N ALA A 136 -12.63 -4.86 10.36
CA ALA A 136 -11.55 -4.28 11.15
C ALA A 136 -12.08 -3.87 12.54
N ALA A 137 -11.34 -4.25 13.58
CA ALA A 137 -11.63 -3.85 14.96
C ALA A 137 -10.66 -2.76 15.44
N PRO A 138 -11.01 -2.01 16.51
CA PRO A 138 -10.05 -1.13 17.17
C PRO A 138 -8.77 -1.87 17.61
N PRO A 139 -7.58 -1.27 17.46
CA PRO A 139 -7.33 0.12 17.10
C PRO A 139 -7.18 0.33 15.57
N LEU A 140 -7.29 -0.71 14.76
CA LEU A 140 -7.13 -0.57 13.31
C LEU A 140 -8.26 0.26 12.71
N ALA A 141 -9.50 -0.04 13.08
CA ALA A 141 -10.63 0.85 12.83
C ALA A 141 -10.57 2.07 13.75
N LEU A 142 -10.59 3.26 13.15
CA LEU A 142 -10.59 4.54 13.86
C LEU A 142 -12.00 5.09 14.00
N SER A 143 -12.22 5.89 15.05
CA SER A 143 -13.33 6.84 15.13
C SER A 143 -13.09 8.01 14.15
N GLU A 144 -14.18 8.69 13.76
CA GLU A 144 -14.07 9.91 12.96
C GLU A 144 -13.34 11.02 13.74
N PRO A 145 -12.64 11.95 13.04
CA PRO A 145 -12.47 11.99 11.59
C PRO A 145 -11.43 10.98 11.08
N VAL A 146 -11.74 10.36 9.94
CA VAL A 146 -10.81 9.48 9.20
C VAL A 146 -10.28 10.19 7.95
N GLU A 147 -8.96 10.32 7.88
CA GLU A 147 -8.22 10.84 6.72
C GLU A 147 -7.85 9.73 5.73
N GLY A 148 -7.90 10.04 4.44
CA GLY A 148 -7.62 9.13 3.34
C GLY A 148 -8.33 9.56 2.05
N LEU A 149 -8.45 8.66 1.09
CA LEU A 149 -9.25 8.93 -0.10
C LEU A 149 -10.74 8.80 0.22
N ASP A 150 -11.45 9.92 0.21
CA ASP A 150 -12.91 9.96 0.30
C ASP A 150 -13.52 10.01 -1.10
N ALA A 151 -14.11 8.89 -1.51
CA ALA A 151 -14.76 8.66 -2.80
C ALA A 151 -16.26 8.33 -2.61
N ARG A 152 -16.86 8.69 -1.47
CA ARG A 152 -18.29 8.43 -1.21
C ARG A 152 -19.21 9.14 -2.20
N ASP A 153 -18.83 10.33 -2.63
CA ASP A 153 -19.57 11.13 -3.61
C ASP A 153 -18.99 11.01 -5.04
N ALA A 154 -18.01 10.12 -5.24
CA ALA A 154 -17.43 9.85 -6.55
C ALA A 154 -18.24 8.81 -7.33
N LEU A 155 -18.12 8.84 -8.66
CA LEU A 155 -18.59 7.74 -9.50
C LEU A 155 -17.77 6.47 -9.22
N PRO A 156 -18.34 5.26 -9.43
CA PRO A 156 -17.59 4.03 -9.30
C PRO A 156 -16.36 3.97 -10.22
N PRO A 157 -15.35 3.13 -9.91
CA PRO A 157 -14.20 2.92 -10.79
C PRO A 157 -14.58 2.56 -12.23
N LEU A 158 -13.74 2.92 -13.19
CA LEU A 158 -13.92 2.56 -14.59
C LEU A 158 -13.51 1.10 -14.86
N VAL A 159 -14.31 0.39 -15.65
CA VAL A 159 -13.86 -0.86 -16.29
C VAL A 159 -12.81 -0.53 -17.36
N ARG A 160 -13.12 0.48 -18.18
CA ARG A 160 -12.32 1.05 -19.27
C ARG A 160 -12.79 2.48 -19.54
N PRO A 161 -12.06 3.29 -20.33
CA PRO A 161 -12.50 4.64 -20.67
C PRO A 161 -13.92 4.68 -21.22
N GLY A 162 -14.77 5.51 -20.62
CA GLY A 162 -16.18 5.65 -20.99
C GLY A 162 -17.13 4.58 -20.45
N LEU A 163 -16.66 3.63 -19.62
CA LEU A 163 -17.52 2.61 -19.01
C LEU A 163 -17.22 2.44 -17.52
N LEU A 164 -18.14 2.94 -16.69
CA LEU A 164 -18.11 2.72 -15.24
C LEU A 164 -18.40 1.26 -14.90
N ALA A 165 -17.75 0.76 -13.86
CA ALA A 165 -18.22 -0.40 -13.13
C ALA A 165 -19.46 -0.02 -12.30
N ASP A 166 -20.13 -1.02 -11.75
CA ASP A 166 -20.90 -0.83 -10.53
C ASP A 166 -20.04 -1.24 -9.31
N LEU A 167 -20.37 -0.74 -8.11
CA LEU A 167 -19.57 -1.00 -6.90
C LEU A 167 -19.51 -2.49 -6.54
N GLN A 168 -20.53 -3.29 -6.88
CA GLN A 168 -20.53 -4.74 -6.63
C GLN A 168 -19.59 -5.47 -7.59
N GLY A 169 -19.60 -5.09 -8.87
CA GLY A 169 -18.72 -5.62 -9.90
C GLY A 169 -17.26 -5.27 -9.64
N TYR A 170 -16.96 -4.04 -9.22
CA TYR A 170 -15.61 -3.68 -8.82
C TYR A 170 -15.15 -4.42 -7.56
N ALA A 171 -16.01 -4.54 -6.54
CA ALA A 171 -15.70 -5.36 -5.36
C ALA A 171 -15.42 -6.83 -5.72
N ALA A 172 -16.20 -7.40 -6.64
CA ALA A 172 -15.97 -8.77 -7.11
C ALA A 172 -14.63 -8.92 -7.84
N TRP A 173 -14.21 -7.92 -8.63
CA TRP A 173 -12.90 -7.95 -9.30
C TRP A 173 -11.77 -7.88 -8.28
N GLU A 174 -11.89 -7.00 -7.29
CA GLU A 174 -10.93 -6.85 -6.20
C GLU A 174 -10.80 -8.15 -5.40
N GLU A 175 -11.91 -8.76 -4.98
CA GLU A 175 -11.92 -10.02 -4.24
C GLU A 175 -11.35 -11.20 -5.05
N ALA A 176 -11.66 -11.29 -6.35
CA ALA A 176 -11.10 -12.31 -7.23
C ALA A 176 -9.58 -12.13 -7.45
N ALA A 177 -9.11 -10.89 -7.60
CA ALA A 177 -7.68 -10.60 -7.68
C ALA A 177 -6.93 -10.96 -6.38
N LEU A 178 -7.53 -10.68 -5.21
CA LEU A 178 -6.99 -11.11 -3.92
C LEU A 178 -6.91 -12.64 -3.81
N ALA A 179 -7.89 -13.37 -4.33
CA ALA A 179 -7.88 -14.82 -4.35
C ALA A 179 -6.71 -15.37 -5.19
N GLU A 180 -6.41 -14.77 -6.35
CA GLU A 180 -5.25 -15.17 -7.15
C GLU A 180 -3.93 -15.05 -6.39
N PHE A 181 -3.70 -13.96 -5.63
CA PHE A 181 -2.51 -13.84 -4.78
C PHE A 181 -2.47 -14.90 -3.67
N ALA A 182 -3.62 -15.36 -3.19
CA ALA A 182 -3.67 -16.42 -2.19
C ALA A 182 -3.25 -17.79 -2.78
N THR A 183 -3.74 -18.12 -3.99
CA THR A 183 -3.72 -19.49 -4.53
C THR A 183 -2.74 -19.73 -5.67
N ALA A 184 -2.35 -18.72 -6.44
CA ALA A 184 -1.42 -18.90 -7.55
C ALA A 184 -0.06 -19.38 -7.05
N PRO A 185 0.70 -20.18 -7.82
CA PRO A 185 2.01 -20.69 -7.40
C PRO A 185 3.05 -19.58 -7.20
N SER A 186 2.99 -18.52 -7.98
CA SER A 186 3.84 -17.33 -7.87
C SER A 186 3.04 -16.04 -8.08
N VAL A 187 3.62 -14.90 -7.72
CA VAL A 187 3.01 -13.58 -7.92
C VAL A 187 2.94 -13.21 -9.41
N ASP A 188 3.94 -13.62 -10.21
CA ASP A 188 3.90 -13.47 -11.66
C ASP A 188 2.68 -14.18 -12.26
N VAL A 189 2.45 -15.44 -11.86
CA VAL A 189 1.29 -16.21 -12.32
C VAL A 189 -0.02 -15.56 -11.87
N ALA A 190 -0.09 -15.03 -10.64
CA ALA A 190 -1.27 -14.28 -10.18
C ALA A 190 -1.52 -13.05 -11.06
N LEU A 191 -0.50 -12.22 -11.29
CA LEU A 191 -0.60 -11.00 -12.10
C LEU A 191 -0.99 -11.30 -13.55
N ASP A 192 -0.51 -12.40 -14.13
CA ASP A 192 -0.86 -12.82 -15.49
C ASP A 192 -2.32 -13.30 -15.58
N ARG A 193 -2.81 -14.04 -14.59
CA ARG A 193 -4.22 -14.43 -14.52
C ARG A 193 -5.15 -13.24 -14.31
N ILE A 194 -4.79 -12.34 -13.39
CA ILE A 194 -5.53 -11.09 -13.18
C ILE A 194 -5.55 -10.26 -14.47
N ALA A 195 -4.43 -10.18 -15.18
CA ALA A 195 -4.35 -9.50 -16.47
C ALA A 195 -5.28 -10.13 -17.53
N ALA A 196 -5.23 -11.45 -17.68
CA ALA A 196 -6.07 -12.17 -18.63
C ALA A 196 -7.57 -12.01 -18.32
N ALA A 197 -7.96 -12.14 -17.04
CA ALA A 197 -9.33 -11.91 -16.60
C ALA A 197 -9.77 -10.47 -16.86
N THR A 198 -8.90 -9.50 -16.54
CA THR A 198 -9.15 -8.07 -16.76
C THR A 198 -9.40 -7.75 -18.23
N GLU A 199 -8.65 -8.34 -19.16
CA GLU A 199 -8.91 -8.15 -20.59
C GLU A 199 -10.26 -8.70 -21.04
N GLN A 200 -10.70 -9.85 -20.50
CA GLN A 200 -12.03 -10.39 -20.78
C GLN A 200 -13.12 -9.48 -20.21
N ILE A 201 -12.97 -9.02 -18.97
CA ILE A 201 -13.92 -8.10 -18.32
C ILE A 201 -14.00 -6.78 -19.08
N ARG A 202 -12.88 -6.30 -19.62
CA ARG A 202 -12.85 -5.11 -20.47
C ARG A 202 -13.57 -5.28 -21.81
N GLN A 203 -14.09 -6.45 -22.16
CA GLN A 203 -15.01 -6.61 -23.30
C GLN A 203 -16.49 -6.61 -22.88
N TRP A 204 -16.77 -6.67 -21.58
CA TRP A 204 -18.14 -6.65 -21.06
C TRP A 204 -18.87 -5.34 -21.43
N THR A 205 -20.18 -5.44 -21.59
CA THR A 205 -21.08 -4.30 -21.71
C THR A 205 -22.35 -4.59 -20.90
N PRO A 206 -23.11 -3.58 -20.46
CA PRO A 206 -24.34 -3.79 -19.68
C PRO A 206 -25.38 -4.71 -20.34
N GLN A 207 -25.37 -4.83 -21.67
CA GLN A 207 -26.25 -5.75 -22.41
C GLN A 207 -25.96 -7.23 -22.13
N HIS A 208 -24.75 -7.55 -21.65
CA HIS A 208 -24.33 -8.91 -21.31
C HIS A 208 -24.60 -9.26 -19.83
N GLY A 209 -25.53 -8.56 -19.19
CA GLY A 209 -25.94 -8.82 -17.80
C GLY A 209 -25.04 -8.13 -16.77
N ARG A 210 -25.11 -8.59 -15.52
CA ARG A 210 -24.44 -7.94 -14.37
C ARG A 210 -22.92 -8.12 -14.44
N LEU A 211 -22.17 -7.06 -14.16
CA LEU A 211 -20.71 -7.08 -14.17
C LEU A 211 -20.11 -8.14 -13.24
N VAL A 212 -20.69 -8.35 -12.05
CA VAL A 212 -20.23 -9.40 -11.11
C VAL A 212 -20.19 -10.80 -11.73
N ILE A 213 -21.14 -11.15 -12.61
CA ILE A 213 -21.16 -12.46 -13.29
C ILE A 213 -20.04 -12.54 -14.33
N ALA A 214 -19.83 -11.45 -15.08
CA ALA A 214 -18.73 -11.36 -16.05
C ALA A 214 -17.36 -11.47 -15.37
N VAL A 215 -17.19 -10.85 -14.20
CA VAL A 215 -15.99 -10.98 -13.38
C VAL A 215 -15.76 -12.43 -12.97
N SER A 216 -16.75 -13.07 -12.32
CA SER A 216 -16.60 -14.46 -11.89
C SER A 216 -16.29 -15.41 -13.04
N SER A 217 -16.96 -15.24 -14.19
CA SER A 217 -16.70 -16.03 -15.39
C SER A 217 -15.29 -15.81 -15.93
N ALA A 218 -14.82 -14.56 -15.98
CA ALA A 218 -13.50 -14.23 -16.51
C ALA A 218 -12.36 -14.80 -15.66
N PHE A 219 -12.48 -14.75 -14.33
CA PHE A 219 -11.49 -15.37 -13.44
C PHE A 219 -11.55 -16.90 -13.47
N ALA A 220 -12.73 -17.51 -13.64
CA ALA A 220 -12.85 -18.96 -13.75
C ALA A 220 -12.21 -19.53 -15.03
N THR A 221 -12.18 -18.76 -16.12
CA THR A 221 -11.61 -19.20 -17.41
C THR A 221 -10.21 -18.64 -17.67
N ALA A 222 -9.75 -17.67 -16.88
CA ALA A 222 -8.43 -17.05 -17.02
C ALA A 222 -7.34 -18.10 -16.87
N SER A 223 -6.76 -18.47 -18.00
CA SER A 223 -5.56 -19.30 -18.05
C SER A 223 -4.35 -18.41 -18.23
N THR A 224 -3.22 -18.84 -17.68
CA THR A 224 -1.93 -18.20 -17.98
C THR A 224 -1.68 -18.33 -19.49
N SER A 225 -1.58 -17.21 -20.20
CA SER A 225 -0.92 -17.24 -21.51
C SER A 225 0.51 -17.73 -21.28
N ASN A 226 1.07 -18.57 -22.15
CA ASN A 226 2.47 -19.02 -22.15
C ASN A 226 3.48 -17.86 -22.39
N ARG A 227 3.29 -16.71 -21.74
CA ARG A 227 4.29 -15.64 -21.68
C ARG A 227 5.42 -16.17 -20.80
N SER A 228 6.32 -16.88 -21.46
CA SER A 228 7.59 -17.33 -20.93
C SER A 228 8.42 -16.13 -20.50
N GLY A 229 8.74 -16.07 -19.21
CA GLY A 229 10.03 -15.59 -18.71
C GLY A 229 10.49 -14.21 -19.15
N ASP A 230 9.59 -13.21 -19.18
CA ASP A 230 10.08 -11.83 -19.25
C ASP A 230 10.41 -11.36 -17.84
N ASP A 231 11.66 -11.59 -17.44
CA ASP A 231 12.20 -11.15 -16.15
C ASP A 231 12.44 -9.62 -16.10
N GLY A 232 12.10 -8.89 -17.16
CA GLY A 232 12.17 -7.44 -17.25
C GLY A 232 11.21 -6.70 -16.30
N LEU A 233 11.33 -5.38 -16.31
CA LEU A 233 10.46 -4.48 -15.55
C LEU A 233 9.29 -4.04 -16.44
N SER A 234 8.10 -3.90 -15.85
CA SER A 234 6.89 -3.58 -16.59
C SER A 234 6.79 -2.10 -16.99
N GLU A 235 5.88 -1.80 -17.91
CA GLU A 235 5.48 -0.41 -18.21
C GLU A 235 4.95 0.32 -16.97
N GLY A 236 4.37 -0.42 -16.01
CA GLY A 236 3.95 0.14 -14.72
C GLY A 236 5.13 0.72 -13.94
N PHE A 237 6.28 0.04 -13.96
CA PHE A 237 7.52 0.55 -13.37
C PHE A 237 8.04 1.79 -14.13
N GLY A 238 7.95 1.77 -15.47
CA GLY A 238 8.26 2.95 -16.30
C GLY A 238 7.42 4.17 -15.91
N ALA A 239 6.11 4.00 -15.76
CA ALA A 239 5.22 5.07 -15.30
C ALA A 239 5.54 5.54 -13.88
N VAL A 240 5.89 4.64 -12.95
CA VAL A 240 6.36 5.00 -11.60
C VAL A 240 7.61 5.88 -11.69
N ARG A 241 8.61 5.50 -12.49
CA ARG A 241 9.84 6.29 -12.68
C ARG A 241 9.57 7.64 -13.31
N GLU A 242 8.71 7.70 -14.30
CA GLU A 242 8.37 8.94 -15.00
C GLU A 242 7.78 9.97 -14.03
N VAL A 243 6.76 9.58 -13.26
CA VAL A 243 6.07 10.52 -12.35
C VAL A 243 6.86 10.81 -11.07
N THR A 244 7.76 9.91 -10.68
CA THR A 244 8.65 10.15 -9.53
C THR A 244 9.86 11.02 -9.91
N GLY A 245 10.27 10.98 -11.17
CA GLY A 245 11.53 11.56 -11.63
C GLY A 245 12.76 10.75 -11.17
N PRO A 246 13.97 11.31 -11.33
CA PRO A 246 15.21 10.68 -10.89
C PRO A 246 15.18 10.42 -9.38
N HIS A 247 15.24 9.15 -8.98
CA HIS A 247 15.22 8.76 -7.58
C HIS A 247 16.17 7.58 -7.34
N PRO A 248 17.16 7.68 -6.41
CA PRO A 248 18.16 6.63 -6.22
C PRO A 248 17.58 5.26 -5.85
N LEU A 249 16.41 5.22 -5.21
CA LEU A 249 15.72 3.96 -4.91
C LEU A 249 15.08 3.29 -6.13
N LEU A 250 14.95 3.98 -7.26
CA LEU A 250 14.43 3.45 -8.51
C LEU A 250 15.54 3.08 -9.52
N ASP A 251 16.80 3.25 -9.15
CA ASP A 251 17.94 2.80 -9.97
C ASP A 251 17.98 1.26 -10.03
N VAL A 252 18.20 0.77 -11.26
CA VAL A 252 18.19 -0.64 -11.61
C VAL A 252 19.54 -1.01 -12.21
N ASP A 253 20.17 -2.04 -11.65
CA ASP A 253 21.44 -2.56 -12.14
C ASP A 253 21.26 -3.26 -13.50
N ALA A 254 22.28 -3.21 -14.36
CA ALA A 254 22.23 -3.79 -15.70
C ALA A 254 21.90 -5.30 -15.69
N ASP A 255 22.41 -6.04 -14.70
CA ASP A 255 22.20 -7.48 -14.55
C ASP A 255 20.96 -7.86 -13.73
N PHE A 256 20.06 -6.89 -13.46
CA PHE A 256 18.90 -7.08 -12.58
C PHE A 256 18.07 -8.32 -12.90
N ALA A 257 17.77 -8.58 -14.18
CA ALA A 257 16.94 -9.71 -14.58
C ALA A 257 17.57 -11.06 -14.18
N ASN A 258 18.85 -11.25 -14.51
CA ASN A 258 19.59 -12.47 -14.17
C ASN A 258 19.72 -12.65 -12.66
N ASP A 259 20.01 -11.57 -11.95
CA ASP A 259 20.20 -11.60 -10.50
C ASP A 259 18.87 -11.83 -9.77
N TRP A 260 17.76 -11.29 -10.26
CA TRP A 260 16.42 -11.57 -9.76
C TRP A 260 16.06 -13.04 -9.93
N THR A 261 16.28 -13.61 -11.12
CA THR A 261 15.97 -15.02 -11.39
C THR A 261 16.80 -15.94 -10.50
N THR A 262 18.05 -15.59 -10.26
CA THR A 262 18.91 -16.29 -9.29
C THR A 262 18.36 -16.16 -7.87
N LEU A 263 18.07 -14.95 -7.38
CA LEU A 263 17.56 -14.75 -6.02
C LEU A 263 16.21 -15.47 -5.81
N HIS A 264 15.31 -15.35 -6.78
CA HIS A 264 13.97 -15.91 -6.73
C HIS A 264 14.01 -17.44 -6.69
N SER A 265 14.82 -18.08 -7.56
CA SER A 265 14.94 -19.55 -7.56
C SER A 265 15.49 -20.10 -6.25
N HIS A 266 16.43 -19.42 -5.60
CA HIS A 266 17.00 -19.86 -4.32
C HIS A 266 16.10 -19.57 -3.12
N SER A 267 15.19 -18.61 -3.22
CA SER A 267 14.39 -18.10 -2.09
C SER A 267 12.87 -18.19 -2.32
N ALA A 268 12.43 -18.95 -3.33
CA ALA A 268 11.03 -18.97 -3.79
C ALA A 268 10.06 -19.25 -2.64
N ASP A 269 10.30 -20.29 -1.85
CA ASP A 269 9.43 -20.70 -0.76
C ASP A 269 9.28 -19.62 0.32
N VAL A 270 10.37 -18.92 0.64
CA VAL A 270 10.41 -17.90 1.70
C VAL A 270 9.80 -16.59 1.22
N LEU A 271 9.94 -16.26 -0.07
CA LEU A 271 9.46 -15.00 -0.65
C LEU A 271 8.00 -15.06 -1.10
N ARG A 272 7.51 -16.23 -1.54
CA ARG A 272 6.19 -16.37 -2.18
C ARG A 272 5.07 -15.70 -1.38
N ARG A 273 4.91 -16.11 -0.12
CA ARG A 273 3.78 -15.66 0.72
C ARG A 273 3.92 -14.19 1.14
N PRO A 274 5.09 -13.72 1.62
CA PRO A 274 5.30 -12.29 1.87
C PRO A 274 5.00 -11.36 0.70
N ILE A 275 5.51 -11.69 -0.50
CA ILE A 275 5.27 -10.88 -1.70
C ILE A 275 3.78 -10.90 -2.05
N ALA A 276 3.13 -12.07 -2.01
CA ALA A 276 1.69 -12.16 -2.25
C ALA A 276 0.86 -11.33 -1.25
N ASN A 277 1.24 -11.32 0.02
CA ASN A 277 0.60 -10.51 1.06
C ASN A 277 0.77 -9.00 0.79
N TYR A 278 1.95 -8.58 0.33
CA TYR A 278 2.19 -7.18 -0.08
C TYR A 278 1.33 -6.81 -1.28
N MET A 279 1.31 -7.64 -2.32
CA MET A 279 0.51 -7.38 -3.53
C MET A 279 -0.99 -7.34 -3.26
N ALA A 280 -1.47 -8.19 -2.34
CA ALA A 280 -2.84 -8.14 -1.87
C ALA A 280 -3.15 -6.80 -1.18
N ALA A 281 -2.21 -6.28 -0.37
CA ALA A 281 -2.36 -4.98 0.27
C ALA A 281 -2.34 -3.80 -0.71
N CYS A 282 -1.59 -3.90 -1.82
CA CYS A 282 -1.62 -2.93 -2.93
C CYS A 282 -2.91 -3.01 -3.75
N THR A 283 -3.63 -4.13 -3.68
CA THR A 283 -4.87 -4.37 -4.43
C THR A 283 -6.10 -3.92 -3.63
N PHE A 284 -6.15 -4.22 -2.33
CA PHE A 284 -7.30 -3.93 -1.48
C PHE A 284 -7.43 -2.44 -1.14
N GLY A 285 -8.58 -1.84 -1.46
CA GLY A 285 -8.84 -0.42 -1.21
C GLY A 285 -7.99 0.50 -2.08
N ASN A 286 -7.60 0.05 -3.27
CA ASN A 286 -6.64 0.72 -4.14
C ASN A 286 -7.16 2.07 -4.68
N TRP A 287 -6.47 3.16 -4.32
CA TRP A 287 -6.81 4.52 -4.75
C TRP A 287 -6.69 4.74 -6.26
N THR A 288 -5.81 4.00 -6.95
CA THR A 288 -5.62 4.07 -8.40
C THR A 288 -6.88 3.68 -9.16
N ALA A 289 -7.79 2.90 -8.57
CA ALA A 289 -9.08 2.59 -9.19
C ALA A 289 -9.98 3.82 -9.38
N TYR A 290 -9.85 4.82 -8.49
CA TYR A 290 -10.57 6.09 -8.57
C TYR A 290 -9.77 7.20 -9.27
N ARG A 291 -8.45 7.05 -9.35
CA ARG A 291 -7.53 8.05 -9.95
C ARG A 291 -7.11 7.72 -11.38
N GLY A 292 -7.30 6.47 -11.81
CA GLY A 292 -6.95 5.96 -13.13
C GLY A 292 -8.08 6.03 -14.15
N GLN A 293 -7.87 5.40 -15.32
CA GLN A 293 -8.81 5.43 -16.46
C GLN A 293 -9.44 4.07 -16.79
N GLY A 294 -9.22 3.06 -15.95
CA GLY A 294 -9.77 1.72 -16.13
C GLY A 294 -8.98 0.65 -15.39
N LEU A 295 -9.36 -0.61 -15.60
CA LEU A 295 -8.72 -1.75 -14.93
C LEU A 295 -7.29 -2.02 -15.43
N ARG A 296 -6.89 -1.60 -16.65
CA ARG A 296 -5.48 -1.70 -17.07
C ARG A 296 -4.62 -0.71 -16.31
N THR A 297 -5.12 0.49 -16.01
CA THR A 297 -4.40 1.43 -15.13
C THR A 297 -4.16 0.82 -13.75
N VAL A 298 -5.16 0.14 -13.17
CA VAL A 298 -5.00 -0.57 -11.89
C VAL A 298 -3.99 -1.71 -12.00
N LEU A 299 -4.05 -2.51 -13.06
CA LEU A 299 -3.09 -3.59 -13.28
C LEU A 299 -1.65 -3.07 -13.45
N ALA A 300 -1.46 -1.98 -14.18
CA ALA A 300 -0.15 -1.38 -14.36
C ALA A 300 0.40 -0.84 -13.03
N TRP A 301 -0.46 -0.27 -12.18
CA TRP A 301 -0.09 0.08 -10.81
C TRP A 301 0.40 -1.14 -10.02
N LEU A 302 -0.33 -2.26 -10.07
CA LEU A 302 0.07 -3.48 -9.37
C LEU A 302 1.41 -4.03 -9.89
N ARG A 303 1.63 -4.03 -11.21
CA ARG A 303 2.91 -4.43 -11.78
C ARG A 303 4.05 -3.48 -11.37
N GLY A 304 3.81 -2.17 -11.37
CA GLY A 304 4.77 -1.18 -10.85
C GLY A 304 5.11 -1.40 -9.36
N CYS A 305 4.12 -1.69 -8.52
CA CYS A 305 4.33 -2.03 -7.12
C CYS A 305 5.21 -3.28 -6.95
N TYR A 306 4.94 -4.33 -7.74
CA TYR A 306 5.71 -5.57 -7.71
C TYR A 306 7.15 -5.35 -8.17
N ASP A 307 7.35 -4.61 -9.25
CA ASP A 307 8.66 -4.30 -9.80
C ASP A 307 9.52 -3.46 -8.85
N VAL A 308 8.93 -2.42 -8.23
CA VAL A 308 9.61 -1.66 -7.19
C VAL A 308 10.01 -2.57 -6.02
N LEU A 309 9.18 -3.53 -5.63
CA LEU A 309 9.53 -4.52 -4.61
C LEU A 309 10.67 -5.45 -5.03
N ARG A 310 10.68 -5.95 -6.27
CA ARG A 310 11.78 -6.75 -6.79
C ARG A 310 13.11 -5.99 -6.74
N VAL A 311 13.10 -4.71 -7.15
CA VAL A 311 14.28 -3.83 -7.08
C VAL A 311 14.76 -3.66 -5.63
N GLN A 312 13.87 -3.38 -4.68
CA GLN A 312 14.28 -3.23 -3.26
C GLN A 312 14.72 -4.56 -2.63
N LEU A 313 14.12 -5.69 -2.99
CA LEU A 313 14.56 -7.02 -2.54
C LEU A 313 15.97 -7.32 -3.03
N MET A 314 16.24 -7.12 -4.31
CA MET A 314 17.58 -7.31 -4.87
C MET A 314 18.62 -6.45 -4.17
N ARG A 315 18.32 -5.16 -4.01
CA ARG A 315 19.21 -4.18 -3.39
C ARG A 315 19.59 -4.59 -1.97
N HIS A 316 18.60 -4.86 -1.11
CA HIS A 316 18.87 -5.20 0.27
C HIS A 316 19.46 -6.61 0.42
N ALA A 317 19.05 -7.57 -0.41
CA ALA A 317 19.62 -8.92 -0.39
C ALA A 317 21.10 -8.90 -0.75
N ARG A 318 21.52 -8.13 -1.77
CA ARG A 318 22.95 -7.97 -2.13
C ARG A 318 23.73 -7.35 -0.98
N ALA A 319 23.22 -6.25 -0.40
CA ALA A 319 23.88 -5.56 0.70
C ALA A 319 24.05 -6.45 1.94
N ALA A 320 23.09 -7.34 2.20
CA ALA A 320 23.10 -8.24 3.35
C ALA A 320 23.70 -9.64 3.07
N GLY A 321 24.04 -9.96 1.81
CA GLY A 321 24.52 -11.29 1.42
C GLY A 321 23.45 -12.38 1.38
N GLY A 322 22.17 -12.05 1.28
CA GLY A 322 21.07 -13.02 1.15
C GLY A 322 19.71 -12.51 1.64
N ILE A 323 18.67 -13.35 1.50
CA ILE A 323 17.34 -13.07 2.04
C ILE A 323 17.26 -13.51 3.50
N ASN A 324 16.82 -12.59 4.35
CA ASN A 324 16.41 -12.87 5.72
C ASN A 324 15.21 -12.00 6.10
N ARG A 325 14.74 -12.13 7.34
CA ARG A 325 13.60 -11.40 7.86
C ARG A 325 13.77 -9.87 7.79
N GLU A 326 14.95 -9.37 8.12
CA GLU A 326 15.25 -7.94 8.17
C GLU A 326 15.30 -7.35 6.77
N VAL A 327 15.95 -8.06 5.83
CA VAL A 327 15.98 -7.72 4.41
C VAL A 327 14.56 -7.62 3.86
N MET A 328 13.69 -8.60 4.11
CA MET A 328 12.30 -8.54 3.64
C MET A 328 11.55 -7.34 4.22
N ILE A 329 11.67 -7.09 5.53
CA ILE A 329 11.01 -5.95 6.17
C ILE A 329 11.48 -4.65 5.55
N GLU A 330 12.79 -4.45 5.37
CA GLU A 330 13.32 -3.20 4.83
C GLU A 330 12.97 -3.04 3.35
N SER A 331 12.93 -4.12 2.56
CA SER A 331 12.48 -4.08 1.17
C SER A 331 11.02 -3.66 1.06
N PHE A 332 10.10 -4.26 1.83
CA PHE A 332 8.70 -3.79 1.85
C PHE A 332 8.60 -2.33 2.28
N ARG A 333 9.42 -1.92 3.25
CA ARG A 333 9.47 -0.56 3.75
C ARG A 333 9.83 0.44 2.67
N MET A 334 10.92 0.20 1.95
CA MET A 334 11.41 1.10 0.91
C MET A 334 10.52 1.06 -0.33
N SER A 335 9.92 -0.08 -0.65
CA SER A 335 8.94 -0.15 -1.73
C SER A 335 7.70 0.67 -1.42
N ASP A 336 7.15 0.54 -0.22
CA ASP A 336 5.98 1.31 0.20
C ASP A 336 6.29 2.79 0.37
N PHE A 337 7.50 3.17 0.80
CA PHE A 337 7.96 4.56 0.77
C PHE A 337 7.82 5.16 -0.64
N ILE A 338 8.36 4.48 -1.65
CA ILE A 338 8.28 4.94 -3.04
C ILE A 338 6.81 4.99 -3.47
N ILE A 339 6.10 3.87 -3.36
CA ILE A 339 4.77 3.68 -3.93
C ILE A 339 3.71 4.56 -3.25
N VAL A 340 3.72 4.67 -1.93
CA VAL A 340 2.67 5.35 -1.17
C VAL A 340 3.05 6.79 -0.85
N HIS A 341 4.33 7.08 -0.60
CA HIS A 341 4.77 8.39 -0.09
C HIS A 341 5.52 9.25 -1.10
N THR A 342 6.06 8.67 -2.18
CA THR A 342 6.78 9.44 -3.22
C THR A 342 5.97 9.57 -4.51
N VAL A 343 5.26 8.52 -4.94
CA VAL A 343 4.52 8.55 -6.20
C VAL A 343 3.27 9.43 -6.11
N PRO A 344 3.15 10.50 -6.90
CA PRO A 344 1.92 11.29 -7.00
C PRO A 344 0.83 10.46 -7.72
N SER A 345 0.01 9.72 -6.98
CA SER A 345 -0.92 8.75 -7.57
C SER A 345 -1.98 9.33 -8.53
N LEU A 346 -2.30 10.63 -8.44
CA LEU A 346 -3.11 11.31 -9.47
C LEU A 346 -2.37 11.45 -10.80
N GLU A 347 -1.08 11.81 -10.76
CA GLU A 347 -0.24 11.91 -11.95
C GLU A 347 0.05 10.52 -12.52
N PHE A 348 0.32 9.53 -11.67
CA PHE A 348 0.42 8.14 -12.10
C PHE A 348 -0.83 7.71 -12.89
N GLY A 349 -2.03 7.98 -12.36
CA GLY A 349 -3.29 7.64 -13.04
C GLY A 349 -3.42 8.29 -14.43
N ARG A 350 -2.88 9.49 -14.62
CA ARG A 350 -2.83 10.19 -15.91
C ARG A 350 -1.79 9.60 -16.85
N THR A 351 -0.56 9.39 -16.38
CA THR A 351 0.52 8.78 -17.18
C THR A 351 0.13 7.37 -17.63
N ALA A 352 -0.43 6.56 -16.72
CA ALA A 352 -0.91 5.22 -16.99
C ALA A 352 -2.23 5.18 -17.80
N ALA A 353 -2.85 6.31 -18.15
CA ALA A 353 -4.03 6.34 -19.01
C ALA A 353 -3.72 5.81 -20.41
N VAL A 354 -2.48 5.99 -20.90
CA VAL A 354 -2.04 5.44 -22.19
C VAL A 354 -2.22 3.92 -22.23
N PHE A 355 -2.18 3.25 -21.07
CA PHE A 355 -2.34 1.79 -20.92
C PHE A 355 -3.71 1.29 -21.37
N GLU A 356 -4.72 2.14 -21.30
CA GLU A 356 -6.09 1.80 -21.70
C GLU A 356 -6.28 1.69 -23.22
N HIS A 357 -5.47 2.41 -24.00
CA HIS A 357 -5.69 2.56 -25.45
C HIS A 357 -4.87 1.60 -26.31
N VAL A 358 -3.64 1.26 -25.92
CA VAL A 358 -2.79 0.35 -26.72
C VAL A 358 -2.78 -1.04 -26.09
N ALA A 359 -3.06 -2.07 -26.89
CA ALA A 359 -3.01 -3.46 -26.42
C ALA A 359 -1.61 -3.83 -25.90
N PRO A 360 -1.47 -4.63 -24.83
CA PRO A 360 -0.17 -4.98 -24.24
C PRO A 360 0.81 -5.67 -25.20
N THR A 361 0.33 -6.26 -26.29
CA THR A 361 1.16 -6.95 -27.28
C THR A 361 1.82 -6.02 -28.30
N LEU A 362 1.38 -4.76 -28.38
CA LEU A 362 1.77 -3.82 -29.45
C LEU A 362 2.73 -2.73 -28.98
N ARG A 363 3.35 -2.88 -27.81
CA ARG A 363 4.15 -1.83 -27.19
C ARG A 363 5.64 -2.21 -27.12
N PRO A 364 6.55 -1.26 -27.41
CA PRO A 364 7.98 -1.47 -27.23
C PRO A 364 8.32 -1.65 -25.75
N ARG A 365 9.17 -2.63 -25.43
CA ARG A 365 9.59 -2.95 -24.05
C ARG A 365 10.73 -2.02 -23.59
N LEU A 366 10.78 -1.74 -22.28
CA LEU A 366 11.78 -0.90 -21.62
C LEU A 366 12.94 -1.72 -21.05
#